data_AF-A0A419VYD1-F1
#
_entry.id   AF-A0A419VYD1-F1
#
_cell.length_a   1.000
_cell.length_b   1.000
_cell.length_c   1.000
_cell.angle_alpha   90.00
_cell.angle_beta   90.00
_cell.angle_gamma   90.00
#
_symmetry.space_group_name_H-M   'P 1'
#
loop_
_entity.id
_entity.type
_entity.pdbx_description
1 polymer ?
#
loop_
_entity_poly.entity_id
_entity_poly.type
_entity_poly.pdbx_seq_one_letter_code
_entity_poly.pdbx_strand_id
1 'polypeptide(L)'
;MRKLMILTGLIILTLKLFAGESVEARKIYESSKEKLSLKNVHLVLDLQTFDAKGNEKTKSMKVSFAQFGDEKKVMVEVTAPENINGTKILTTDSKDQRGIIEIYMPATGKIQKIRASQRNLKMLGSEIPINQFSSVISAGTNMDIVGKQEINGVQCHVIKMHKDDEDEYDMAFVSVDKEELLRIETFDSKGNLTTQTDLSDYISVRGAEAKMYPREIEVKNFKSGKSSRLLVVQLEYLTNVNIEDFKLVSAS
;
A
#
# COMPACT_ATOMS: atom_id res chain seq x y z
N MET A 1 15.22 72.12 -16.37
CA MET A 1 16.38 71.35 -15.88
C MET A 1 16.06 70.82 -14.49
N ARG A 2 16.40 69.54 -14.23
CA ARG A 2 16.54 68.87 -12.91
C ARG A 2 15.23 68.64 -12.12
N LYS A 3 14.92 67.46 -11.57
CA LYS A 3 15.57 66.14 -11.46
C LYS A 3 14.45 65.11 -11.25
N LEU A 4 14.47 64.01 -12.01
CA LEU A 4 13.59 62.86 -11.84
C LEU A 4 14.19 61.96 -10.73
N MET A 5 13.53 61.81 -9.59
CA MET A 5 13.89 60.84 -8.55
C MET A 5 13.29 59.48 -8.93
N ILE A 6 14.13 58.54 -9.32
CA ILE A 6 13.76 57.14 -9.52
C ILE A 6 13.84 56.45 -8.16
N LEU A 7 12.69 56.04 -7.63
CA LEU A 7 12.55 55.21 -6.45
C LEU A 7 12.67 53.75 -6.88
N THR A 8 13.87 53.17 -6.76
CA THR A 8 14.11 51.77 -7.10
C THR A 8 13.59 50.90 -5.96
N GLY A 9 12.34 50.43 -6.09
CA GLY A 9 11.77 49.41 -5.21
C GLY A 9 12.47 48.07 -5.44
N LEU A 10 13.18 47.58 -4.42
CA LEU A 10 13.78 46.25 -4.41
C LEU A 10 12.66 45.21 -4.25
N ILE A 11 12.19 44.66 -5.37
CA ILE A 11 11.30 43.50 -5.38
C ILE A 11 12.16 42.30 -4.96
N ILE A 12 12.05 41.91 -3.69
CA ILE A 12 12.56 40.63 -3.20
C ILE A 12 11.65 39.56 -3.79
N LEU A 13 12.07 39.00 -4.92
CA LEU A 13 11.49 37.80 -5.49
C LEU A 13 11.86 36.64 -4.55
N THR A 14 10.96 36.28 -3.64
CA THR A 14 11.10 35.05 -2.86
C THR A 14 11.06 33.88 -3.84
N LEU A 15 12.23 33.34 -4.22
CA LEU A 15 12.32 32.02 -4.81
C LEU A 15 11.65 31.07 -3.81
N LYS A 16 10.45 30.57 -4.15
CA LYS A 16 9.86 29.47 -3.39
C LYS A 16 10.82 28.29 -3.49
N LEU A 17 11.37 27.87 -2.35
CA LEU A 17 12.19 26.66 -2.19
C LEU A 17 11.32 25.40 -2.44
N PHE A 18 10.79 25.22 -3.64
CA PHE A 18 10.01 24.01 -3.96
C PHE A 18 10.87 22.74 -3.94
N ALA A 19 12.17 22.85 -4.24
CA ALA A 19 13.08 21.71 -4.23
C ALA A 19 13.33 21.15 -2.81
N GLY A 20 13.25 21.98 -1.76
CA GLY A 20 13.45 21.55 -0.37
C GLY A 20 12.25 20.77 0.18
N GLU A 21 11.04 21.29 -0.06
CA GLU A 21 9.80 20.66 0.42
C GLU A 21 9.55 19.29 -0.23
N SER A 22 9.90 19.12 -1.52
CA SER A 22 9.71 17.83 -2.21
C SER A 22 10.64 16.72 -1.70
N VAL A 23 11.89 17.08 -1.37
CA VAL A 23 12.86 16.12 -0.78
C VAL A 23 12.42 15.68 0.62
N GLU A 24 11.94 16.63 1.44
CA GLU A 24 11.41 16.32 2.77
C GLU A 24 10.15 15.46 2.70
N ALA A 25 9.20 15.80 1.81
CA ALA A 25 7.98 15.02 1.56
C ALA A 25 8.32 13.55 1.25
N ARG A 26 9.24 13.36 0.30
CA ARG A 26 9.69 12.02 -0.11
C ARG A 26 10.31 11.27 1.06
N LYS A 27 11.18 11.91 1.84
CA LYS A 27 11.83 11.29 3.01
C LYS A 27 10.81 10.82 4.06
N ILE A 28 9.83 11.67 4.42
CA ILE A 28 8.79 11.34 5.40
C ILE A 28 7.96 10.15 4.91
N TYR A 29 7.52 10.18 3.66
CA TYR A 29 6.73 9.10 3.09
C TYR A 29 7.53 7.78 3.00
N GLU A 30 8.78 7.83 2.53
CA GLU A 30 9.67 6.67 2.47
C GLU A 30 9.93 6.05 3.85
N SER A 31 10.18 6.87 4.88
CA SER A 31 10.33 6.39 6.27
C SER A 31 9.08 5.64 6.74
N SER A 32 7.89 6.19 6.47
CA SER A 32 6.61 5.55 6.82
C SER A 32 6.42 4.21 6.11
N LYS A 33 6.83 4.12 4.83
CA LYS A 33 6.75 2.88 4.03
C LYS A 33 7.79 1.85 4.47
N GLU A 34 8.97 2.28 4.91
CA GLU A 34 9.99 1.39 5.44
C GLU A 34 9.53 0.73 6.75
N LYS A 35 8.86 1.47 7.63
CA LYS A 35 8.26 0.94 8.86
C LYS A 35 7.24 -0.17 8.58
N LEU A 36 6.45 0.00 7.52
CA LEU A 36 5.47 -0.97 7.01
C LEU A 36 6.08 -2.17 6.25
N SER A 37 7.34 -2.08 5.82
CA SER A 37 7.94 -3.06 4.92
C SER A 37 8.13 -4.40 5.63
N LEU A 38 7.23 -5.33 5.33
CA LEU A 38 7.26 -6.70 5.77
C LEU A 38 8.16 -7.52 4.84
N LYS A 39 9.34 -7.92 5.33
CA LYS A 39 10.20 -8.90 4.67
C LYS A 39 10.21 -10.14 5.53
N ASN A 40 10.10 -11.31 4.90
CA ASN A 40 10.20 -12.60 5.57
C ASN A 40 9.25 -12.67 6.77
N VAL A 41 7.94 -12.56 6.53
CA VAL A 41 6.94 -12.65 7.59
C VAL A 41 5.79 -13.56 7.21
N HIS A 42 5.09 -14.06 8.22
CA HIS A 42 3.85 -14.79 8.11
C HIS A 42 2.74 -14.05 8.86
N LEU A 43 1.61 -13.85 8.20
CA LEU A 43 0.41 -13.25 8.74
C LEU A 43 -0.72 -14.26 8.74
N VAL A 44 -1.50 -14.27 9.82
CA VAL A 44 -2.86 -14.82 9.83
C VAL A 44 -3.80 -13.63 9.85
N LEU A 45 -4.72 -13.56 8.89
CA LEU A 45 -5.59 -12.40 8.74
C LEU A 45 -7.00 -12.77 8.30
N ASP A 46 -7.95 -11.96 8.78
CA ASP A 46 -9.36 -12.01 8.44
C ASP A 46 -9.69 -10.84 7.52
N LEU A 47 -10.37 -11.15 6.42
CA LEU A 47 -10.80 -10.20 5.41
C LEU A 47 -12.32 -10.16 5.36
N GLN A 48 -12.88 -9.00 5.64
CA GLN A 48 -14.28 -8.66 5.40
C GLN A 48 -14.37 -7.82 4.12
N THR A 49 -15.33 -8.12 3.26
CA THR A 49 -15.65 -7.32 2.08
C THR A 49 -17.13 -7.01 2.07
N PHE A 50 -17.49 -5.78 1.76
CA PHE A 50 -18.87 -5.31 1.69
C PHE A 50 -19.16 -4.82 0.27
N ASP A 51 -20.29 -5.25 -0.30
CA ASP A 51 -20.78 -4.68 -1.56
C ASP A 51 -21.54 -3.36 -1.35
N ALA A 52 -21.96 -2.71 -2.43
CA ALA A 52 -22.69 -1.43 -2.38
C ALA A 52 -24.03 -1.49 -1.63
N LYS A 53 -24.58 -2.68 -1.39
CA LYS A 53 -25.82 -2.90 -0.64
C LYS A 53 -25.55 -3.25 0.82
N GLY A 54 -24.28 -3.35 1.23
CA GLY A 54 -23.86 -3.75 2.56
C GLY A 54 -23.80 -5.26 2.79
N ASN A 55 -23.90 -6.10 1.73
CA ASN A 55 -23.75 -7.53 1.91
C ASN A 55 -22.30 -7.87 2.24
N GLU A 56 -22.10 -8.62 3.33
CA GLU A 56 -20.80 -9.00 3.82
C GLU A 56 -20.34 -10.36 3.27
N LYS A 57 -19.05 -10.48 3.00
CA LYS A 57 -18.35 -11.76 2.83
C LYS A 57 -17.07 -11.75 3.64
N THR A 58 -16.83 -12.86 4.35
CA THR A 58 -15.63 -13.08 5.17
C THR A 58 -14.71 -14.11 4.53
N LYS A 59 -13.41 -13.95 4.71
CA LYS A 59 -12.38 -14.93 4.39
C LYS A 59 -11.30 -14.90 5.45
N SER A 60 -10.82 -16.07 5.87
CA SER A 60 -9.61 -16.17 6.68
C SER A 60 -8.50 -16.71 5.78
N MET A 61 -7.28 -16.20 5.96
CA MET A 61 -6.14 -16.60 5.15
C MET A 61 -4.82 -16.45 5.89
N LYS A 62 -3.83 -17.18 5.37
CA LYS A 62 -2.44 -17.03 5.74
C LYS A 62 -1.71 -16.31 4.61
N VAL A 63 -0.87 -15.34 4.94
CA VAL A 63 -0.08 -14.60 3.96
C VAL A 63 1.39 -14.65 4.37
N SER A 64 2.22 -15.22 3.51
CA SER A 64 3.67 -15.25 3.70
C SER A 64 4.34 -14.32 2.70
N PHE A 65 5.23 -13.46 3.18
CA PHE A 65 6.10 -12.61 2.36
C PHE A 65 7.53 -13.12 2.48
N ALA A 66 8.22 -13.27 1.35
CA ALA A 66 9.61 -13.70 1.33
C ALA A 66 10.42 -12.95 0.28
N GLN A 67 11.68 -12.68 0.62
CA GLN A 67 12.68 -12.10 -0.28
C GLN A 67 13.76 -13.14 -0.57
N PHE A 68 13.98 -13.45 -1.85
CA PHE A 68 15.02 -14.35 -2.34
C PHE A 68 15.90 -13.61 -3.35
N GLY A 69 17.02 -13.04 -2.91
CA GLY A 69 17.83 -12.17 -3.77
C GLY A 69 17.01 -10.97 -4.26
N ASP A 70 16.88 -10.80 -5.58
CA ASP A 70 16.05 -9.75 -6.20
C ASP A 70 14.57 -10.16 -6.39
N GLU A 71 14.19 -11.40 -6.10
CA GLU A 71 12.80 -11.87 -6.20
C GLU A 71 12.03 -11.65 -4.89
N LYS A 72 10.84 -11.05 -5.00
CA LYS A 72 9.84 -10.98 -3.94
C LYS A 72 8.75 -11.99 -4.24
N LYS A 73 8.44 -12.84 -3.26
CA LYS A 73 7.32 -13.78 -3.35
C LYS A 73 6.29 -13.51 -2.26
N VAL A 74 5.03 -13.55 -2.65
CA VAL A 74 3.88 -13.45 -1.74
C VAL A 74 3.01 -14.68 -1.95
N MET A 75 2.87 -15.50 -0.91
CA MET A 75 1.99 -16.66 -0.90
C MET A 75 0.76 -16.34 -0.05
N VAL A 76 -0.42 -16.46 -0.63
CA VAL A 76 -1.71 -16.37 0.07
C VAL A 76 -2.34 -17.75 0.07
N GLU A 77 -2.73 -18.26 1.23
CA GLU A 77 -3.48 -19.50 1.40
C GLU A 77 -4.80 -19.20 2.11
N VAL A 78 -5.92 -19.44 1.41
CA VAL A 78 -7.25 -19.26 1.98
C VAL A 78 -7.58 -20.45 2.87
N THR A 79 -7.91 -20.18 4.13
CA THR A 79 -8.26 -21.21 5.13
C THR A 79 -9.75 -21.29 5.41
N ALA A 80 -10.50 -20.22 5.11
CA ALA A 80 -11.96 -20.18 5.21
C ALA A 80 -12.56 -19.18 4.21
N PRO A 81 -13.83 -19.36 3.80
CA PRO A 81 -14.75 -20.46 4.12
C PRO A 81 -14.42 -21.80 3.43
N GLU A 82 -15.06 -22.88 3.88
CA GLU A 82 -14.78 -24.27 3.47
C GLU A 82 -14.80 -24.47 1.95
N ASN A 83 -15.74 -23.83 1.25
CA ASN A 83 -15.89 -23.96 -0.21
C ASN A 83 -14.71 -23.40 -1.03
N ILE A 84 -13.85 -22.57 -0.42
CA ILE A 84 -12.64 -22.04 -1.06
C ILE A 84 -11.37 -22.33 -0.24
N ASN A 85 -11.48 -23.12 0.82
CA ASN A 85 -10.35 -23.56 1.65
C ASN A 85 -9.32 -24.31 0.79
N GLY A 86 -8.04 -23.97 0.96
CA GLY A 86 -6.93 -24.52 0.19
C GLY A 86 -6.67 -23.80 -1.14
N THR A 87 -7.42 -22.74 -1.46
CA THR A 87 -7.06 -21.84 -2.57
C THR A 87 -5.72 -21.18 -2.26
N LYS A 88 -4.77 -21.28 -3.19
CA LYS A 88 -3.44 -20.68 -3.04
C LYS A 88 -3.17 -19.69 -4.16
N ILE A 89 -2.61 -18.53 -3.82
CA ILE A 89 -2.15 -17.53 -4.78
C ILE A 89 -0.69 -17.24 -4.51
N LEU A 90 0.15 -17.44 -5.53
CA LEU A 90 1.55 -17.08 -5.50
C LEU A 90 1.78 -15.90 -6.44
N THR A 91 2.24 -14.78 -5.89
CA THR A 91 2.76 -13.66 -6.66
C THR A 91 4.27 -13.70 -6.61
N THR A 92 4.93 -13.68 -7.77
CA THR A 92 6.37 -13.48 -7.90
C THR A 92 6.62 -12.16 -8.62
N ASP A 93 7.37 -11.28 -7.98
CA ASP A 93 7.83 -10.01 -8.53
C ASP A 93 9.36 -10.00 -8.57
N SER A 94 9.94 -9.51 -9.67
CA SER A 94 11.38 -9.42 -9.87
C SER A 94 11.71 -8.14 -10.62
N LYS A 95 12.89 -7.57 -10.40
CA LYS A 95 13.29 -6.27 -10.99
C LYS A 95 13.16 -6.23 -12.52
N ASP A 96 13.40 -7.36 -13.19
CA ASP A 96 13.57 -7.41 -14.64
C ASP A 96 12.40 -8.08 -15.38
N GLN A 97 11.39 -8.59 -14.68
CA GLN A 97 10.25 -9.27 -15.31
C GLN A 97 8.92 -8.71 -14.83
N ARG A 98 7.92 -8.73 -15.71
CA ARG A 98 6.54 -8.45 -15.29
C ARG A 98 6.14 -9.53 -14.28
N GLY A 99 5.64 -9.13 -13.12
CA GLY A 99 5.24 -10.05 -12.08
C GLY A 99 4.34 -11.18 -12.60
N ILE A 100 4.46 -12.36 -12.02
CA ILE A 100 3.67 -13.53 -12.36
C ILE A 100 2.75 -13.84 -11.18
N ILE A 101 1.48 -14.11 -11.47
CA ILE A 101 0.51 -14.57 -10.48
C ILE A 101 0.07 -15.97 -10.87
N GLU A 102 0.18 -16.90 -9.96
CA GLU A 102 -0.27 -18.28 -10.10
C GLU A 102 -1.38 -18.53 -9.08
N ILE A 103 -2.50 -19.09 -9.53
CA ILE A 103 -3.68 -19.35 -8.70
C ILE A 103 -3.97 -20.85 -8.76
N TYR A 104 -3.85 -21.53 -7.62
CA TYR A 104 -4.26 -22.92 -7.44
C TYR A 104 -5.69 -22.99 -6.92
N MET A 105 -6.54 -23.74 -7.62
CA MET A 105 -7.94 -23.96 -7.25
C MET A 105 -8.15 -25.40 -6.76
N PRO A 106 -8.45 -25.62 -5.47
CA PRO A 106 -8.53 -26.95 -4.87
C PRO A 106 -9.63 -27.81 -5.51
N ALA A 107 -10.78 -27.20 -5.84
CA ALA A 107 -11.90 -27.90 -6.46
C ALA A 107 -11.58 -28.53 -7.83
N THR A 108 -10.54 -28.04 -8.52
CA THR A 108 -10.14 -28.56 -9.84
C THR A 108 -8.74 -29.15 -9.87
N GLY A 109 -7.93 -28.92 -8.84
CA GLY A 109 -6.49 -29.24 -8.82
C GLY A 109 -5.63 -28.42 -9.79
N LYS A 110 -6.22 -27.48 -10.54
CA LYS A 110 -5.53 -26.74 -11.61
C LYS A 110 -4.83 -25.48 -11.09
N ILE A 111 -3.74 -25.12 -11.78
CA ILE A 111 -3.04 -23.86 -11.62
C ILE A 111 -3.30 -22.98 -12.84
N GLN A 112 -3.83 -21.79 -12.61
CA GLN A 112 -3.96 -20.74 -13.62
C GLN A 112 -2.79 -19.75 -13.48
N LYS A 113 -2.10 -19.44 -14.57
CA LYS A 113 -1.06 -18.41 -14.61
C LYS A 113 -1.57 -17.13 -15.27
N ILE A 114 -1.33 -16.00 -14.63
CA ILE A 114 -1.71 -14.66 -15.10
C ILE A 114 -0.44 -13.81 -15.10
N ARG A 115 -0.20 -13.10 -16.21
CA ARG A 115 0.83 -12.05 -16.23
C ARG A 115 0.29 -10.86 -15.44
N ALA A 116 1.00 -10.42 -14.40
CA ALA A 116 0.63 -9.23 -13.67
C ALA A 116 0.72 -8.02 -14.60
N SER A 117 -0.42 -7.43 -14.95
CA SER A 117 -0.47 -6.06 -15.45
C SER A 117 -0.59 -5.13 -14.24
N GLN A 118 0.28 -4.12 -14.21
CA GLN A 118 0.89 -3.51 -13.02
C GLN A 118 -0.01 -2.78 -12.01
N ARG A 119 -1.35 -2.81 -12.04
CA ARG A 119 -2.13 -1.88 -11.18
C ARG A 119 -3.32 -2.39 -10.39
N ASN A 120 -3.92 -3.56 -10.67
CA ASN A 120 -5.26 -3.84 -10.12
C ASN A 120 -5.52 -5.26 -9.64
N LEU A 121 -4.50 -6.04 -9.25
CA LEU A 121 -4.80 -7.28 -8.53
C LEU A 121 -5.20 -6.93 -7.10
N LYS A 122 -6.51 -6.91 -6.86
CA LYS A 122 -7.07 -6.77 -5.53
C LYS A 122 -7.04 -8.12 -4.81
N MET A 123 -6.70 -8.13 -3.53
CA MET A 123 -6.66 -9.38 -2.76
C MET A 123 -8.03 -10.06 -2.76
N LEU A 124 -8.15 -11.20 -3.45
CA LEU A 124 -9.28 -12.13 -3.32
C LEU A 124 -10.68 -11.47 -3.36
N GLY A 125 -10.86 -10.48 -4.25
CA GLY A 125 -12.13 -9.76 -4.44
C GLY A 125 -12.40 -8.62 -3.44
N SER A 126 -11.42 -8.23 -2.63
CA SER A 126 -11.46 -7.00 -1.82
C SER A 126 -11.20 -5.75 -2.67
N GLU A 127 -11.18 -4.60 -2.02
CA GLU A 127 -10.70 -3.34 -2.60
C GLU A 127 -9.21 -3.08 -2.32
N ILE A 128 -8.52 -3.96 -1.58
CA ILE A 128 -7.12 -3.81 -1.18
C ILE A 128 -6.19 -4.25 -2.32
N PRO A 129 -5.40 -3.34 -2.91
CA PRO A 129 -4.41 -3.68 -3.92
C PRO A 129 -3.28 -4.54 -3.32
N ILE A 130 -2.87 -5.63 -3.99
CA ILE A 130 -1.76 -6.47 -3.53
C ILE A 130 -0.44 -5.68 -3.44
N ASN A 131 -0.25 -4.67 -4.31
CA ASN A 131 0.94 -3.84 -4.31
C ASN A 131 1.02 -2.88 -3.10
N GLN A 132 -0.04 -2.74 -2.30
CA GLN A 132 0.00 -1.91 -1.09
C GLN A 132 1.04 -2.40 -0.08
N PHE A 133 1.36 -3.70 -0.09
CA PHE A 133 2.42 -4.31 0.71
C PHE A 133 3.83 -4.12 0.12
N SER A 134 3.95 -3.53 -1.07
CA SER A 134 5.24 -3.15 -1.63
C SER A 134 5.76 -1.89 -0.95
N SER A 135 7.07 -1.90 -0.67
CA SER A 135 7.83 -0.71 -0.27
C SER A 135 8.31 0.12 -1.45
N VAL A 136 8.05 -0.31 -2.69
CA VAL A 136 8.54 0.35 -3.90
C VAL A 136 7.58 1.47 -4.29
N ILE A 137 8.12 2.69 -4.36
CA ILE A 137 7.44 3.86 -4.91
C ILE A 137 7.63 3.85 -6.42
N SER A 138 6.58 4.16 -7.18
CA SER A 138 6.67 4.22 -8.63
C SER A 138 7.68 5.28 -9.07
N ALA A 139 8.55 4.94 -10.02
CA ALA A 139 9.47 5.91 -10.61
C ALA A 139 8.70 7.10 -11.20
N GLY A 140 9.26 8.31 -11.07
CA GLY A 140 8.62 9.55 -11.52
C GLY A 140 7.50 10.08 -10.62
N THR A 141 7.25 9.47 -9.45
CA THR A 141 6.29 10.03 -8.48
C THR A 141 6.87 11.29 -7.84
N ASN A 142 6.18 12.41 -8.03
CA ASN A 142 6.41 13.69 -7.37
C ASN A 142 5.67 13.72 -6.03
N MET A 143 6.28 14.34 -5.02
CA MET A 143 5.75 14.40 -3.66
C MET A 143 5.91 15.81 -3.09
N ASP A 144 4.85 16.34 -2.50
CA ASP A 144 4.84 17.67 -1.89
C ASP A 144 4.09 17.64 -0.56
N ILE A 145 4.64 18.26 0.48
CA ILE A 145 3.88 18.53 1.71
C ILE A 145 2.94 19.69 1.41
N VAL A 146 1.62 19.43 1.45
CA VAL A 146 0.60 20.43 1.15
C VAL A 146 -0.10 20.96 2.39
N GLY A 147 0.24 20.44 3.57
CA GLY A 147 -0.24 20.96 4.84
C GLY A 147 -0.09 19.98 5.99
N LYS A 148 -0.81 20.26 7.07
CA LYS A 148 -0.98 19.38 8.22
C LYS A 148 -2.47 19.24 8.53
N GLN A 149 -2.90 18.03 8.89
CA GLN A 149 -4.29 17.73 9.24
C GLN A 149 -4.31 16.73 10.40
N GLU A 150 -5.31 16.87 11.28
CA GLU A 150 -5.53 15.90 12.35
C GLU A 150 -6.38 14.73 11.83
N ILE A 151 -5.92 13.50 12.09
CA ILE A 151 -6.64 12.26 11.81
C ILE A 151 -6.77 11.50 13.12
N ASN A 152 -8.02 11.33 13.61
CA ASN A 152 -8.32 10.62 14.86
C ASN A 152 -7.50 11.11 16.08
N GLY A 153 -7.31 12.42 16.23
CA GLY A 153 -6.51 13.00 17.32
C GLY A 153 -4.99 13.00 17.09
N VAL A 154 -4.51 12.52 15.93
CA VAL A 154 -3.08 12.50 15.58
C VAL A 154 -2.79 13.55 14.51
N GLN A 155 -1.84 14.44 14.79
CA GLN A 155 -1.39 15.41 13.79
C GLN A 155 -0.59 14.70 12.70
N CYS A 156 -0.98 14.88 11.44
CA CYS A 156 -0.33 14.31 10.27
C CYS A 156 0.21 15.39 9.33
N HIS A 157 1.34 15.11 8.69
CA HIS A 157 1.70 15.73 7.41
C HIS A 157 0.74 15.23 6.33
N VAL A 158 0.28 16.14 5.48
CA VAL A 158 -0.49 15.83 4.28
C VAL A 158 0.44 15.91 3.09
N ILE A 159 0.73 14.77 2.47
CA ILE A 159 1.66 14.64 1.36
C ILE A 159 0.87 14.33 0.10
N LYS A 160 0.92 15.23 -0.88
CA LYS A 160 0.35 15.01 -2.21
C LYS A 160 1.34 14.21 -3.05
N MET A 161 0.90 13.12 -3.66
CA MET A 161 1.69 12.29 -4.56
C MET A 161 1.03 12.28 -5.94
N HIS A 162 1.79 12.59 -6.98
CA HIS A 162 1.28 12.69 -8.35
C HIS A 162 2.38 12.41 -9.37
N LYS A 163 2.01 12.28 -10.65
CA LYS A 163 2.95 12.17 -11.77
C LYS A 163 2.58 13.18 -12.84
N ASP A 164 3.58 13.63 -13.60
CA ASP A 164 3.37 14.66 -14.63
C ASP A 164 2.51 14.18 -15.80
N ASP A 165 2.45 12.86 -16.02
CA ASP A 165 1.69 12.21 -17.09
C ASP A 165 0.34 11.61 -16.63
N GLU A 166 -0.04 11.80 -15.36
CA GLU A 166 -1.27 11.27 -14.77
C GLU A 166 -2.07 12.38 -14.08
N ASP A 167 -3.38 12.49 -14.39
CA ASP A 167 -4.25 13.48 -13.74
C ASP A 167 -4.78 13.00 -12.36
N GLU A 168 -4.65 11.71 -12.07
CA GLU A 168 -5.00 11.11 -10.77
C GLU A 168 -3.88 11.36 -9.76
N TYR A 169 -4.24 11.59 -8.51
CA TYR A 169 -3.27 11.85 -7.44
C TYR A 169 -3.72 11.24 -6.11
N ASP A 170 -2.73 10.98 -5.26
CA ASP A 170 -2.95 10.49 -3.91
C ASP A 170 -2.61 11.56 -2.87
N MET A 171 -3.26 11.47 -1.71
CA MET A 171 -2.96 12.24 -0.51
C MET A 171 -2.64 11.25 0.61
N ALA A 172 -1.39 11.25 1.06
CA ALA A 172 -0.92 10.44 2.17
C ALA A 172 -0.89 11.26 3.46
N PHE A 173 -1.42 10.69 4.53
CA PHE A 173 -1.46 11.30 5.86
C PHE A 173 -0.49 10.54 6.76
N VAL A 174 0.67 11.14 7.02
CA VAL A 174 1.74 10.52 7.81
C VAL A 174 1.86 11.25 9.15
N SER A 175 1.78 10.53 10.27
CA SER A 175 1.84 11.13 11.60
C SER A 175 3.13 11.93 11.78
N VAL A 176 3.05 13.13 12.35
CA VAL A 176 4.22 13.98 12.58
C VAL A 176 5.22 13.33 13.54
N ASP A 177 4.73 12.71 14.62
CA ASP A 177 5.60 12.26 15.71
C ASP A 177 6.18 10.86 15.50
N LYS A 178 5.41 9.96 14.90
CA LYS A 178 5.78 8.54 14.74
C LYS A 178 6.15 8.15 13.31
N GLU A 179 5.92 9.05 12.35
CA GLU A 179 5.97 8.78 10.90
C GLU A 179 5.19 7.52 10.48
N GLU A 180 4.05 7.26 11.11
CA GLU A 180 3.13 6.19 10.74
C GLU A 180 2.18 6.68 9.64
N LEU A 181 1.99 5.90 8.57
CA LEU A 181 1.05 6.22 7.50
C LEU A 181 -0.38 5.88 7.94
N LEU A 182 -1.18 6.87 8.33
CA LEU A 182 -2.51 6.61 8.88
C LEU A 182 -3.62 6.54 7.82
N ARG A 183 -3.43 7.23 6.68
CA ARG A 183 -4.41 7.25 5.60
C ARG A 183 -3.78 7.49 4.24
N ILE A 184 -4.36 6.90 3.21
CA ILE A 184 -4.18 7.30 1.80
C ILE A 184 -5.56 7.58 1.20
N GLU A 185 -5.70 8.71 0.52
CA GLU A 185 -6.89 9.09 -0.25
C GLU A 185 -6.51 9.25 -1.71
N THR A 186 -7.25 8.64 -2.64
CA THR A 186 -6.98 8.73 -4.09
C THR A 186 -8.07 9.55 -4.78
N PHE A 187 -7.67 10.53 -5.58
CA PHE A 187 -8.55 11.48 -6.25
C PHE A 187 -8.47 11.37 -7.77
N ASP A 188 -9.61 11.44 -8.45
CA ASP A 188 -9.63 11.49 -9.92
C ASP A 188 -9.24 12.86 -10.48
N SER A 189 -9.15 12.96 -11.82
CA SER A 189 -8.79 14.18 -12.55
C SER A 189 -9.74 15.37 -12.32
N LYS A 190 -10.94 15.11 -11.76
CA LYS A 190 -11.92 16.14 -11.41
C LYS A 190 -11.85 16.52 -9.92
N GLY A 191 -10.94 15.90 -9.16
CA GLY A 191 -10.79 16.11 -7.72
C GLY A 191 -11.82 15.37 -6.88
N ASN A 192 -12.53 14.36 -7.41
CA ASN A 192 -13.43 13.55 -6.59
C ASN A 192 -12.62 12.49 -5.84
N LEU A 193 -12.89 12.32 -4.54
CA LEU A 193 -12.36 11.21 -3.77
C LEU A 193 -12.91 9.88 -4.30
N THR A 194 -12.02 8.99 -4.71
CA THR A 194 -12.36 7.72 -5.35
C THR A 194 -12.16 6.53 -4.43
N THR A 195 -11.09 6.56 -3.64
CA THR A 195 -10.80 5.57 -2.61
C THR A 195 -10.20 6.23 -1.39
N GLN A 196 -10.44 5.63 -0.23
CA GLN A 196 -9.80 5.98 1.03
C GLN A 196 -9.34 4.69 1.70
N THR A 197 -8.09 4.66 2.12
CA THR A 197 -7.49 3.57 2.87
C THR A 197 -7.03 4.07 4.23
N ASP A 198 -7.61 3.54 5.30
CA ASP A 198 -7.25 3.82 6.68
C ASP A 198 -6.38 2.69 7.24
N LEU A 199 -5.31 3.04 7.95
CA LEU A 199 -4.40 2.09 8.61
C LEU A 199 -4.33 2.43 10.09
N SER A 200 -4.58 1.44 10.95
CA SER A 200 -4.71 1.67 12.39
C SER A 200 -4.28 0.46 13.23
N ASP A 201 -4.30 0.66 14.56
CA ASP A 201 -3.88 -0.32 15.57
C ASP A 201 -2.49 -0.92 15.26
N TYR A 202 -1.48 -0.06 15.16
CA TYR A 202 -0.13 -0.48 14.81
C TYR A 202 0.48 -1.42 15.87
N ILE A 203 0.90 -2.61 15.43
CA ILE A 203 1.55 -3.63 16.25
C ILE A 203 3.02 -3.79 15.90
N SER A 204 3.85 -4.08 16.90
CA SER A 204 5.28 -4.38 16.70
C SER A 204 5.47 -5.78 16.10
N VAL A 205 6.41 -5.90 15.18
CA VAL A 205 6.80 -7.20 14.60
C VAL A 205 7.81 -7.90 15.50
N ARG A 206 7.39 -8.98 16.18
CA ARG A 206 8.33 -9.81 16.96
C ARG A 206 9.43 -10.37 16.06
N GLY A 207 10.69 -10.15 16.44
CA GLY A 207 11.87 -10.61 15.69
C GLY A 207 12.36 -9.64 14.61
N ALA A 208 11.69 -8.50 14.40
CA ALA A 208 12.19 -7.41 13.55
C ALA A 208 12.17 -6.09 14.34
N GLU A 209 13.36 -5.60 14.72
CA GLU A 209 13.48 -4.36 15.49
C GLU A 209 12.92 -3.16 14.71
N ALA A 210 12.21 -2.29 15.42
CA ALA A 210 11.62 -1.04 14.91
C ALA A 210 10.68 -1.17 13.70
N LYS A 211 10.15 -2.36 13.42
CA LYS A 211 9.10 -2.57 12.40
C LYS A 211 7.71 -2.59 13.05
N MET A 212 6.81 -1.80 12.47
CA MET A 212 5.43 -1.66 12.91
C MET A 212 4.50 -1.98 11.75
N TYR A 213 3.42 -2.70 12.02
CA TYR A 213 2.45 -3.06 11.00
C TYR A 213 1.03 -2.71 11.46
N PRO A 214 0.20 -2.11 10.60
CA PRO A 214 -1.19 -1.82 10.95
C PRO A 214 -1.93 -3.14 11.11
N ARG A 215 -2.46 -3.37 12.30
CA ARG A 215 -3.27 -4.55 12.53
C ARG A 215 -4.58 -4.45 11.79
N GLU A 216 -5.08 -3.25 11.54
CA GLU A 216 -6.32 -3.01 10.83
C GLU A 216 -6.12 -2.11 9.61
N ILE A 217 -6.62 -2.57 8.46
CA ILE A 217 -6.63 -1.81 7.21
C ILE A 217 -8.05 -1.78 6.67
N GLU A 218 -8.63 -0.59 6.54
CA GLU A 218 -9.95 -0.40 5.93
C GLU A 218 -9.82 0.32 4.60
N VAL A 219 -10.51 -0.16 3.57
CA VAL A 219 -10.58 0.49 2.26
C VAL A 219 -12.03 0.76 1.90
N LYS A 220 -12.33 2.00 1.51
CA LYS A 220 -13.61 2.43 0.96
C LYS A 220 -13.42 2.85 -0.48
N ASN A 221 -14.22 2.32 -1.40
CA ASN A 221 -14.23 2.72 -2.80
C ASN A 221 -15.54 3.46 -3.11
N PHE A 222 -15.45 4.78 -3.22
CA PHE A 222 -16.59 5.66 -3.44
C PHE A 222 -17.18 5.55 -4.86
N LYS A 223 -16.38 5.11 -5.84
CA LYS A 223 -16.87 4.87 -7.21
C LYS A 223 -17.81 3.66 -7.28
N SER A 224 -17.50 2.60 -6.56
CA SER A 224 -18.25 1.33 -6.61
C SER A 224 -19.21 1.13 -5.44
N GLY A 225 -19.09 1.93 -4.36
CA GLY A 225 -19.81 1.74 -3.10
C GLY A 225 -19.31 0.56 -2.26
N LYS A 226 -18.26 -0.15 -2.70
CA LYS A 226 -17.71 -1.30 -1.99
C LYS A 226 -16.72 -0.87 -0.90
N SER A 227 -16.54 -1.72 0.10
CA SER A 227 -15.48 -1.55 1.09
C SER A 227 -14.86 -2.88 1.50
N SER A 228 -13.73 -2.82 2.19
CA SER A 228 -13.04 -3.98 2.72
C SER A 228 -12.36 -3.64 4.03
N ARG A 229 -12.29 -4.60 4.94
CA ARG A 229 -11.57 -4.49 6.21
C ARG A 229 -10.70 -5.73 6.37
N LEU A 230 -9.41 -5.51 6.59
CA LEU A 230 -8.43 -6.55 6.87
C LEU A 230 -8.00 -6.40 8.32
N LEU A 231 -8.08 -7.50 9.07
CA LEU A 231 -7.60 -7.60 10.44
C LEU A 231 -6.47 -8.63 10.53
N VAL A 232 -5.32 -8.21 11.02
CA VAL A 232 -4.21 -9.10 11.35
C VAL A 232 -4.45 -9.73 12.72
N VAL A 233 -4.59 -11.04 12.72
CA VAL A 233 -4.78 -11.84 13.94
C VAL A 233 -3.44 -12.25 14.54
N GLN A 234 -2.47 -12.59 13.67
CA GLN A 234 -1.14 -13.02 14.07
C GLN A 234 -0.11 -12.51 13.07
N LEU A 235 1.06 -12.12 13.56
CA LEU A 235 2.18 -11.65 12.75
C LEU A 235 3.48 -12.21 13.32
N GLU A 236 4.23 -12.93 12.50
CA GLU A 236 5.49 -13.56 12.87
C GLU A 236 6.58 -13.30 11.84
N TYR A 237 7.80 -13.03 12.31
CA TYR A 237 8.97 -12.96 11.45
C TYR A 237 9.52 -14.37 11.15
N LEU A 238 9.81 -14.63 9.88
CA LEU A 238 10.37 -15.87 9.38
C LEU A 238 11.90 -15.77 9.31
N THR A 239 12.60 -16.54 10.13
CA THR A 239 14.07 -16.53 10.19
C THR A 239 14.73 -17.42 9.13
N ASN A 240 14.07 -18.53 8.76
CA ASN A 240 14.60 -19.53 7.82
C ASN A 240 13.59 -19.81 6.70
N VAL A 241 13.48 -18.88 5.75
CA VAL A 241 12.55 -19.06 4.62
C VAL A 241 13.16 -19.97 3.56
N ASN A 242 12.42 -21.01 3.15
CA ASN A 242 12.81 -21.87 2.04
C ASN A 242 12.02 -21.50 0.78
N ILE A 243 12.72 -21.39 -0.37
CA ILE A 243 12.07 -21.09 -1.65
C ILE A 243 11.08 -22.19 -2.09
N GLU A 244 11.29 -23.43 -1.64
CA GLU A 244 10.38 -24.55 -1.91
C GLU A 244 9.00 -24.35 -1.28
N ASP A 245 8.89 -23.58 -0.19
CA ASP A 245 7.60 -23.25 0.44
C ASP A 245 6.80 -22.24 -0.40
N PHE A 246 7.43 -21.62 -1.40
CA PHE A 246 6.85 -20.63 -2.30
C PHE A 246 6.70 -21.19 -3.73
N LYS A 247 6.17 -22.40 -3.83
CA LYS A 247 5.81 -23.05 -5.10
C LYS A 247 4.40 -23.60 -5.04
N LEU A 248 3.69 -23.53 -6.16
CA LEU A 248 2.42 -24.22 -6.34
C LEU A 248 2.66 -25.53 -7.09
N VAL A 249 2.11 -26.62 -6.56
CA VAL A 249 2.16 -27.95 -7.19
C VAL A 249 0.73 -28.33 -7.55
N SER A 250 0.50 -28.71 -8.81
CA SER A 250 -0.80 -29.25 -9.21
C SER A 250 -1.03 -30.60 -8.54
N ALA A 251 -2.26 -30.90 -8.14
CA ALA A 251 -2.59 -32.26 -7.73
C ALA A 251 -2.46 -33.18 -8.95
N SER A 252 -1.71 -34.27 -8.78
CA SER A 252 -1.50 -35.33 -9.78
C SER A 252 -2.82 -36.00 -10.17
#